data_AF-A0AA40HJK5-F1
#
_entry.id   AF-A0AA40HJK5-F1
#
_cell.length_a   1.000
_cell.length_b   1.000
_cell.length_c   1.000
_cell.angle_alpha   90.00
_cell.angle_beta   90.00
_cell.angle_gamma   90.00
#
_symmetry.space_group_name_H-M   'P 1'
#
loop_
_entity.id
_entity.type
_entity.pdbx_description
1 polymer ?
#
loop_
_entity_poly.entity_id
_entity_poly.type
_entity_poly.pdbx_seq_one_letter_code
_entity_poly.pdbx_strand_id
1 'polypeptide(L)'
;MTSERQFWTVSNKWEVPSVYSGVILGIKDSLTRDLVYILMAKGLHCSTVMDFCHAKQLFAACLELVTEFSPKLRQVMLNEMLLLDIYTHEAGTGQSGERPPSDLISRVRGYLEMRLPDIPLRQVIAEECVAFMLNWKENEYLTLQVPAFLLQSNPYVKLGQLLAATIKELPGPKESRRTAKDLWEVVVQICSVSSQHKRGNDGRVSLIKQRESTLGIMYRSELLSFIKKLREPLVLTIILSLFVKLHNVREDIVNDITAEHISIWPSSIPNLQSVDFEAVAITVKELVRYARSINPNNHSWLIIQADIYFATNQYSAALHYYLQAGAVCSDFFNKAVPPDVYTDQVIKRMIKCCSLLNCHTQVAILCQFLREIDYKTAFKSLQEQNSHDAMDSYYDYIWDVTILEYLTYLHHKRGETDKRQIAIKAIGQTELNASNPEEVLQLAAQRRKKKFLQAMAKLYF
;
A
#
# COMPACT_ATOMS: atom_id res chain seq x y z
N MET A 1 -46.10 -9.07 -32.79
CA MET A 1 -45.91 -10.49 -33.09
C MET A 1 -45.04 -10.60 -34.33
N THR A 2 -43.78 -10.99 -34.16
CA THR A 2 -42.82 -11.20 -35.25
C THR A 2 -42.50 -12.69 -35.34
N SER A 3 -42.04 -13.17 -36.50
CA SER A 3 -41.41 -14.50 -36.66
C SER A 3 -40.23 -14.66 -35.69
N GLU A 4 -39.72 -15.88 -35.51
CA GLU A 4 -38.61 -16.34 -34.61
C GLU A 4 -37.28 -15.55 -34.73
N ARG A 5 -37.34 -14.23 -34.61
CA ARG A 5 -36.21 -13.31 -34.58
C ARG A 5 -35.70 -13.26 -33.15
N GLN A 6 -34.38 -13.25 -33.03
CA GLN A 6 -33.69 -13.13 -31.75
C GLN A 6 -33.65 -11.65 -31.35
N PHE A 7 -34.09 -11.33 -30.13
CA PHE A 7 -34.15 -9.97 -29.59
C PHE A 7 -33.03 -9.68 -28.58
N TRP A 8 -32.23 -10.67 -28.19
CA TRP A 8 -31.15 -10.49 -27.23
C TRP A 8 -29.96 -9.67 -27.78
N THR A 9 -29.83 -9.53 -29.11
CA THR A 9 -28.73 -8.80 -29.79
C THR A 9 -29.04 -7.34 -30.13
N VAL A 10 -30.16 -6.79 -29.66
CA VAL A 10 -30.61 -5.41 -30.02
C VAL A 10 -29.67 -4.29 -29.53
N SER A 11 -28.77 -4.59 -28.60
CA SER A 11 -27.79 -3.64 -28.07
C SER A 11 -26.42 -4.29 -27.99
N ASN A 12 -25.43 -3.69 -28.65
CA ASN A 12 -24.03 -4.10 -28.56
C ASN A 12 -23.39 -3.82 -27.20
N LYS A 13 -24.06 -3.07 -26.31
CA LYS A 13 -23.58 -2.77 -24.95
C LYS A 13 -23.97 -3.82 -23.91
N TRP A 14 -24.82 -4.78 -24.29
CA TRP A 14 -25.28 -5.84 -23.39
C TRP A 14 -24.32 -7.03 -23.49
N GLU A 15 -23.20 -6.91 -22.78
CA GLU A 15 -22.15 -7.92 -22.79
C GLU A 15 -22.36 -8.93 -21.66
N VAL A 16 -22.69 -10.17 -22.03
CA VAL A 16 -22.64 -11.33 -21.13
C VAL A 16 -21.26 -12.00 -21.26
N PRO A 17 -20.58 -12.34 -20.14
CA PRO A 17 -19.32 -13.07 -20.19
C PRO A 17 -19.40 -14.33 -21.05
N SER A 18 -18.42 -14.54 -21.93
CA SER A 18 -18.35 -15.68 -22.85
C SER A 18 -18.48 -17.04 -22.15
N VAL A 19 -18.01 -17.09 -20.89
CA VAL A 19 -18.09 -18.21 -19.96
C VAL A 19 -19.55 -18.69 -19.73
N TYR A 20 -20.52 -17.80 -19.81
CA TYR A 20 -21.95 -18.12 -19.65
C TYR A 20 -22.70 -18.20 -20.98
N SER A 21 -22.21 -17.51 -22.02
CA SER A 21 -22.86 -17.44 -23.32
C SER A 21 -23.21 -18.81 -23.90
N GLY A 22 -22.31 -19.79 -23.80
CA GLY A 22 -22.59 -21.15 -24.31
C GLY A 22 -23.76 -21.84 -23.61
N VAL A 23 -23.95 -21.61 -22.31
CA VAL A 23 -25.03 -22.22 -21.51
C VAL A 23 -26.36 -21.55 -21.81
N ILE A 24 -26.36 -20.22 -21.93
CA ILE A 24 -27.58 -19.44 -22.20
C ILE A 24 -28.06 -19.66 -23.64
N LEU A 25 -27.14 -19.64 -24.62
CA LEU A 25 -27.50 -19.83 -26.03
C LEU A 25 -27.96 -21.26 -26.34
N GLY A 26 -27.63 -22.23 -25.48
CA GLY A 26 -28.10 -23.62 -25.57
C GLY A 26 -29.57 -23.83 -25.18
N ILE A 27 -30.28 -22.79 -24.70
CA ILE A 27 -31.71 -22.86 -24.40
C ILE A 27 -32.49 -22.97 -25.72
N LYS A 28 -33.32 -24.02 -25.83
CA LYS A 28 -34.11 -24.32 -27.04
C LYS A 28 -35.25 -23.31 -27.25
N ASP A 29 -35.93 -22.94 -26.17
CA ASP A 29 -37.00 -21.95 -26.24
C ASP A 29 -36.44 -20.55 -26.47
N SER A 30 -36.84 -19.94 -27.59
CA SER A 30 -36.31 -18.64 -28.03
C SER A 30 -36.70 -17.51 -27.07
N LEU A 31 -37.90 -17.55 -26.49
CA LEU A 31 -38.39 -16.54 -25.57
C LEU A 31 -37.61 -16.61 -24.25
N THR A 32 -37.53 -17.78 -23.64
CA THR A 32 -36.78 -18.00 -22.38
C THR A 32 -35.31 -17.63 -22.54
N ARG A 33 -34.68 -17.99 -23.67
CA ARG A 33 -33.31 -17.60 -23.98
C ARG A 33 -33.13 -16.08 -23.97
N ASP A 34 -34.01 -15.38 -24.67
CA ASP A 34 -33.93 -13.92 -24.80
C ASP A 34 -34.14 -13.24 -23.44
N LEU A 35 -35.11 -13.70 -22.64
CA LEU A 35 -35.35 -13.18 -21.29
C LEU A 35 -34.15 -13.37 -20.38
N VAL A 36 -33.61 -14.59 -20.30
CA VAL A 36 -32.45 -14.91 -19.44
C VAL A 36 -31.24 -14.07 -19.84
N TYR A 37 -30.96 -13.96 -21.15
CA TYR A 37 -29.84 -13.16 -21.65
C TYR A 37 -29.99 -11.68 -21.26
N ILE A 38 -31.17 -11.09 -21.50
CA ILE A 38 -31.41 -9.67 -21.24
C ILE A 38 -31.38 -9.38 -19.73
N LEU A 39 -32.01 -10.21 -18.91
CA LEU A 39 -32.00 -10.04 -17.45
C LEU A 39 -30.58 -10.13 -16.89
N MET A 40 -29.79 -11.10 -17.34
CA MET A 40 -28.40 -11.25 -16.92
C MET A 40 -27.54 -10.07 -17.38
N ALA A 41 -27.61 -9.69 -18.65
CA ALA A 41 -26.82 -8.58 -19.18
C ALA A 41 -27.16 -7.25 -18.50
N LYS A 42 -28.44 -6.98 -18.25
CA LYS A 42 -28.88 -5.77 -17.53
C LYS A 42 -28.47 -5.81 -16.07
N GLY A 43 -28.60 -6.94 -15.39
CA GLY A 43 -28.17 -7.07 -13.99
C GLY A 43 -26.67 -6.86 -13.82
N LEU A 44 -25.85 -7.43 -14.72
CA LEU A 44 -24.40 -7.20 -14.77
C LEU A 44 -24.07 -5.72 -15.06
N HIS A 45 -24.79 -5.09 -15.99
CA HIS A 45 -24.61 -3.67 -16.28
C HIS A 45 -24.95 -2.80 -15.07
N CYS A 46 -26.10 -3.03 -14.43
CA CYS A 46 -26.52 -2.35 -13.20
C CYS A 46 -25.47 -2.50 -12.09
N SER A 47 -24.95 -3.72 -11.88
CA SER A 47 -23.86 -3.98 -10.93
C SER A 47 -22.60 -3.16 -11.25
N THR A 48 -22.23 -3.08 -12.54
CA THR A 48 -21.06 -2.30 -13.01
C THR A 48 -21.21 -0.80 -12.74
N VAL A 49 -22.42 -0.25 -12.88
CA VAL A 49 -22.71 1.18 -12.60
C VAL A 49 -23.11 1.43 -11.14
N MET A 50 -22.93 0.44 -10.27
CA MET A 50 -23.27 0.48 -8.84
C MET A 50 -24.76 0.69 -8.53
N ASP A 51 -25.65 0.38 -9.47
CA ASP A 51 -27.10 0.35 -9.24
C ASP A 51 -27.52 -1.01 -8.69
N PHE A 52 -27.13 -1.26 -7.43
CA PHE A 52 -27.31 -2.55 -6.78
C PHE A 52 -28.79 -2.89 -6.52
N CYS A 53 -29.65 -1.88 -6.38
CA CYS A 53 -31.08 -2.06 -6.13
C CYS A 53 -31.75 -2.75 -7.32
N HIS A 54 -31.59 -2.20 -8.53
CA HIS A 54 -32.16 -2.79 -9.73
C HIS A 54 -31.44 -4.07 -10.13
N ALA A 55 -30.11 -4.15 -9.95
CA ALA A 55 -29.37 -5.39 -10.18
C ALA A 55 -29.94 -6.57 -9.36
N LYS A 56 -30.28 -6.34 -8.09
CA LYS A 56 -30.85 -7.35 -7.20
C LYS A 56 -32.22 -7.82 -7.65
N GLN A 57 -33.09 -6.90 -8.08
CA GLN A 57 -34.41 -7.23 -8.62
C GLN A 57 -34.30 -8.04 -9.92
N LEU A 58 -33.42 -7.63 -10.83
CA LEU A 58 -33.18 -8.32 -12.11
C LEU A 58 -32.62 -9.72 -11.91
N PHE A 59 -31.65 -9.89 -11.01
CA PHE A 59 -31.10 -11.20 -10.71
C PHE A 59 -32.08 -12.10 -9.96
N ALA A 60 -32.90 -11.56 -9.06
CA ALA A 60 -33.95 -12.34 -8.39
C ALA A 60 -35.00 -12.86 -9.39
N ALA A 61 -35.47 -12.00 -10.30
CA ALA A 61 -36.41 -12.39 -11.35
C ALA A 61 -35.80 -13.44 -12.30
N CYS A 62 -34.53 -13.27 -12.66
CA CYS A 62 -33.81 -14.25 -13.48
C CYS A 62 -33.65 -15.60 -12.75
N LEU A 63 -33.32 -15.56 -11.45
CA LEU A 63 -33.19 -16.76 -10.62
C LEU A 63 -34.51 -17.53 -10.53
N GLU A 64 -35.62 -16.83 -10.32
CA GLU A 64 -36.97 -17.42 -10.29
C GLU A 64 -37.27 -18.13 -11.62
N LEU A 65 -37.03 -17.46 -12.75
CA LEU A 65 -37.23 -18.01 -14.09
C LEU A 65 -36.38 -19.27 -14.34
N VAL A 66 -35.09 -19.26 -14.00
CA VAL A 66 -34.19 -20.41 -14.30
C VAL A 66 -34.36 -21.58 -13.34
N THR A 67 -34.96 -21.35 -12.16
CA THR A 67 -35.17 -22.39 -11.14
C THR A 67 -36.08 -23.50 -11.66
N GLU A 68 -37.00 -23.19 -12.57
CA GLU A 68 -37.97 -24.14 -13.11
C GLU A 68 -37.36 -25.14 -14.10
N PHE A 69 -36.30 -24.77 -14.83
CA PHE A 69 -35.85 -25.56 -15.98
C PHE A 69 -34.35 -25.87 -16.04
N SER A 70 -33.48 -25.19 -15.28
CA SER A 70 -32.04 -25.40 -15.38
C SER A 70 -31.31 -25.25 -14.03
N PRO A 71 -30.94 -26.36 -13.36
CA PRO A 71 -30.15 -26.29 -12.13
C PRO A 71 -28.76 -25.67 -12.36
N LYS A 72 -28.23 -25.80 -13.58
CA LYS A 72 -26.95 -25.19 -13.98
C LYS A 72 -27.04 -23.67 -14.03
N LEU A 73 -28.06 -23.11 -14.69
CA LEU A 73 -28.27 -21.66 -14.72
C LEU A 73 -28.70 -21.12 -13.37
N ARG A 74 -29.49 -21.87 -12.59
CA ARG A 74 -29.81 -21.55 -11.21
C ARG A 74 -28.54 -21.33 -10.39
N GLN A 75 -27.56 -22.23 -10.47
CA GLN A 75 -26.31 -22.06 -9.75
C GLN A 75 -25.49 -20.87 -10.27
N VAL A 76 -25.46 -20.62 -11.58
CA VAL A 76 -24.81 -19.42 -12.14
C VAL A 76 -25.42 -18.15 -11.56
N MET A 77 -26.76 -18.07 -11.51
CA MET A 77 -27.45 -16.91 -10.92
C MET A 77 -27.19 -16.76 -9.43
N LEU A 78 -27.15 -17.87 -8.66
CA LEU A 78 -26.78 -17.82 -7.25
C LEU A 78 -25.37 -17.27 -7.02
N ASN A 79 -24.41 -17.64 -7.89
CA ASN A 79 -23.04 -17.13 -7.82
C ASN A 79 -22.96 -15.63 -8.15
N GLU A 80 -23.70 -15.16 -9.15
CA GLU A 80 -23.77 -13.73 -9.50
C GLU A 80 -24.49 -12.90 -8.43
N MET A 81 -25.53 -13.46 -7.80
CA MET A 81 -26.20 -12.82 -6.66
C MET A 81 -25.27 -12.75 -5.44
N LEU A 82 -24.46 -13.78 -5.18
CA LEU A 82 -23.43 -13.72 -4.13
C LEU A 82 -22.43 -12.60 -4.38
N LEU A 83 -21.93 -12.48 -5.61
CA LEU A 83 -21.03 -11.40 -5.99
C LEU A 83 -21.69 -10.02 -5.81
N LEU A 84 -22.94 -9.88 -6.21
CA LEU A 84 -23.71 -8.65 -6.00
C LEU A 84 -23.86 -8.29 -4.52
N ASP A 85 -24.15 -9.27 -3.67
CA ASP A 85 -24.27 -9.05 -2.22
C ASP A 85 -22.92 -8.62 -1.61
N ILE A 86 -21.80 -9.19 -2.05
CA ILE A 86 -20.45 -8.75 -1.66
C ILE A 86 -20.23 -7.30 -2.05
N TYR A 87 -20.49 -6.93 -3.31
CA TYR A 87 -20.32 -5.55 -3.78
C TYR A 87 -21.24 -4.57 -3.06
N THR A 88 -22.49 -4.96 -2.80
CA THR A 88 -23.44 -4.13 -2.06
C THR A 88 -22.94 -3.85 -0.64
N HIS A 89 -22.43 -4.89 0.03
CA HIS A 89 -21.87 -4.72 1.37
C HIS A 89 -20.59 -3.87 1.36
N GLU A 90 -19.61 -4.20 0.51
CA GLU A 90 -18.34 -3.47 0.41
C GLU A 90 -18.49 -2.02 -0.03
N ALA A 91 -19.47 -1.72 -0.90
CA ALA A 91 -19.74 -0.35 -1.32
C ALA A 91 -20.57 0.43 -0.29
N GLY A 92 -21.41 -0.24 0.49
CA GLY A 92 -22.24 0.36 1.53
C GLY A 92 -21.59 0.28 2.91
N THR A 93 -22.17 -0.54 3.80
CA THR A 93 -21.81 -0.62 5.23
C THR A 93 -20.40 -1.17 5.50
N GLY A 94 -19.78 -1.81 4.52
CA GLY A 94 -18.38 -2.25 4.63
C GLY A 94 -17.40 -1.07 4.72
N GLN A 95 -17.73 0.10 4.15
CA GLN A 95 -16.88 1.29 4.26
C GLN A 95 -16.86 1.88 5.67
N SER A 96 -17.96 1.74 6.43
CA SER A 96 -18.03 2.15 7.84
C SER A 96 -17.43 1.11 8.79
N GLY A 97 -16.93 -0.02 8.27
CA GLY A 97 -16.33 -1.10 9.05
C GLY A 97 -17.36 -2.00 9.76
N GLU A 98 -18.64 -1.92 9.39
CA GLU A 98 -19.66 -2.80 9.93
C GLU A 98 -19.45 -4.24 9.47
N ARG A 99 -19.36 -5.17 10.42
CA ARG A 99 -19.15 -6.59 10.13
C ARG A 99 -20.21 -7.11 9.16
N PRO A 100 -19.84 -7.91 8.14
CA PRO A 100 -20.81 -8.53 7.27
C PRO A 100 -21.71 -9.50 8.03
N PRO A 101 -22.96 -9.68 7.58
CA PRO A 101 -23.85 -10.70 8.12
C PRO A 101 -23.21 -12.09 8.03
N SER A 102 -23.39 -12.91 9.07
CA SER A 102 -22.86 -14.29 9.14
C SER A 102 -23.36 -15.17 7.99
N ASP A 103 -24.57 -14.91 7.51
CA ASP A 103 -25.14 -15.57 6.33
C ASP A 103 -24.29 -15.32 5.08
N LEU A 104 -23.86 -14.07 4.84
CA LEU A 104 -23.04 -13.73 3.67
C LEU A 104 -21.69 -14.45 3.74
N ILE A 105 -21.02 -14.41 4.89
CA ILE A 105 -19.76 -15.16 5.11
C ILE A 105 -19.97 -16.65 4.84
N SER A 106 -21.03 -17.25 5.38
CA SER A 106 -21.33 -18.66 5.20
C SER A 106 -21.59 -19.03 3.74
N ARG A 107 -22.29 -18.17 2.99
CA ARG A 107 -22.50 -18.35 1.55
C ARG A 107 -21.19 -18.26 0.74
N VAL A 108 -20.28 -17.36 1.10
CA VAL A 108 -18.95 -17.29 0.48
C VAL A 108 -18.14 -18.56 0.78
N ARG A 109 -18.13 -19.05 2.02
CA ARG A 109 -17.49 -20.33 2.38
C ARG A 109 -18.08 -21.48 1.58
N GLY A 110 -19.40 -21.56 1.52
CA GLY A 110 -20.12 -22.56 0.72
C GLY A 110 -19.69 -22.51 -0.74
N TYR A 111 -19.68 -21.33 -1.37
CA TYR A 111 -19.22 -21.18 -2.76
C TYR A 111 -17.79 -21.68 -2.98
N LEU A 112 -16.86 -21.36 -2.07
CA LEU A 112 -15.48 -21.81 -2.19
C LEU A 112 -15.36 -23.33 -1.99
N GLU A 113 -16.13 -23.92 -1.08
CA GLU A 113 -16.12 -25.37 -0.82
C GLU A 113 -16.84 -26.20 -1.89
N MET A 114 -17.78 -25.60 -2.62
CA MET A 114 -18.63 -26.30 -3.58
C MET A 114 -17.81 -26.93 -4.71
N ARG A 115 -18.03 -28.23 -4.91
CA ARG A 115 -17.51 -29.01 -6.04
C ARG A 115 -18.63 -29.26 -7.03
N LEU A 116 -18.80 -28.37 -8.00
CA LEU A 116 -19.71 -28.62 -9.11
C LEU A 116 -18.92 -28.64 -10.43
N PRO A 117 -18.54 -29.83 -10.93
CA PRO A 117 -17.64 -29.96 -12.08
C PRO A 117 -18.20 -29.37 -13.39
N ASP A 118 -19.52 -29.13 -13.47
CA ASP A 118 -20.19 -28.69 -14.70
C ASP A 118 -20.66 -27.23 -14.69
N ILE A 119 -20.36 -26.46 -13.62
CA ILE A 119 -20.75 -25.05 -13.53
C ILE A 119 -19.61 -24.18 -14.02
N PRO A 120 -19.85 -23.31 -15.02
CA PRO A 120 -18.83 -22.36 -15.44
C PRO A 120 -18.55 -21.36 -14.30
N LEU A 121 -17.32 -21.32 -13.80
CA LEU A 121 -16.90 -20.43 -12.72
C LEU A 121 -16.17 -19.22 -13.31
N ARG A 122 -16.61 -18.02 -12.93
CA ARG A 122 -15.88 -16.79 -13.26
C ARG A 122 -14.76 -16.58 -12.27
N GLN A 123 -13.55 -16.37 -12.79
CA GLN A 123 -12.36 -16.02 -12.02
C GLN A 123 -12.60 -14.82 -11.10
N VAL A 124 -13.32 -13.79 -11.60
CA VAL A 124 -13.70 -12.59 -10.85
C VAL A 124 -14.44 -12.92 -9.54
N ILE A 125 -15.37 -13.89 -9.55
CA ILE A 125 -16.13 -14.24 -8.34
C ILE A 125 -15.18 -14.84 -7.30
N ALA A 126 -14.25 -15.71 -7.71
CA ALA A 126 -13.33 -16.34 -6.78
C ALA A 126 -12.35 -15.32 -6.16
N GLU A 127 -11.79 -14.40 -6.95
CA GLU A 127 -10.90 -13.37 -6.42
C GLU A 127 -11.62 -12.40 -5.46
N GLU A 128 -12.87 -12.04 -5.74
CA GLU A 128 -13.70 -11.18 -4.88
C GLU A 128 -14.07 -11.87 -3.56
N CYS A 129 -14.45 -13.15 -3.63
CA CYS A 129 -14.69 -13.97 -2.44
C CYS A 129 -13.46 -14.06 -1.54
N VAL A 130 -12.26 -14.27 -2.11
CA VAL A 130 -11.02 -14.33 -1.31
C VAL A 130 -10.66 -12.95 -0.75
N ALA A 131 -10.78 -11.88 -1.54
CA ALA A 131 -10.53 -10.52 -1.07
C ALA A 131 -11.46 -10.14 0.08
N PHE A 132 -12.75 -10.47 -0.03
CA PHE A 132 -13.75 -10.30 1.03
C PHE A 132 -13.34 -11.04 2.31
N MET A 133 -12.96 -12.32 2.22
CA MET A 133 -12.51 -13.08 3.39
C MET A 133 -11.28 -12.45 4.08
N LEU A 134 -10.31 -11.98 3.30
CA LEU A 134 -9.12 -11.30 3.83
C LEU A 134 -9.48 -9.97 4.50
N ASN A 135 -10.35 -9.16 3.86
CA ASN A 135 -10.78 -7.87 4.39
C ASN A 135 -11.45 -7.99 5.75
N TRP A 136 -12.25 -9.05 5.92
CA TRP A 136 -12.97 -9.32 7.14
C TRP A 136 -12.23 -10.27 8.09
N LYS A 137 -10.92 -10.44 7.96
CA LYS A 137 -10.10 -11.20 8.93
C LYS A 137 -10.57 -12.64 9.14
N GLU A 138 -11.14 -13.27 8.11
CA GLU A 138 -11.54 -14.68 8.10
C GLU A 138 -10.33 -15.61 7.93
N ASN A 139 -9.25 -15.32 8.68
CA ASN A 139 -7.94 -15.96 8.57
C ASN A 139 -8.00 -17.43 8.98
N GLU A 140 -8.85 -17.78 9.94
CA GLU A 140 -9.00 -19.16 10.40
C GLU A 140 -9.54 -20.08 9.30
N TYR A 141 -10.58 -19.61 8.60
CA TYR A 141 -11.13 -20.31 7.45
C TYR A 141 -10.09 -20.49 6.36
N LEU A 142 -9.45 -19.38 5.93
CA LEU A 142 -8.47 -19.39 4.84
C LEU A 142 -7.26 -20.28 5.12
N THR A 143 -6.92 -20.51 6.39
CA THR A 143 -5.74 -21.31 6.77
C THR A 143 -6.04 -22.78 7.04
N LEU A 144 -7.17 -23.11 7.68
CA LEU A 144 -7.43 -24.47 8.19
C LEU A 144 -8.51 -25.23 7.41
N GLN A 145 -9.42 -24.50 6.76
CA GLN A 145 -10.65 -25.10 6.20
C GLN A 145 -10.70 -25.09 4.67
N VAL A 146 -9.74 -24.42 4.02
CA VAL A 146 -9.68 -24.35 2.55
C VAL A 146 -9.38 -25.74 1.96
N PRO A 147 -10.21 -26.25 1.04
CA PRO A 147 -9.97 -27.53 0.37
C PRO A 147 -8.64 -27.57 -0.40
N ALA A 148 -7.88 -28.67 -0.25
CA ALA A 148 -6.58 -28.84 -0.90
C ALA A 148 -6.62 -28.73 -2.42
N PHE A 149 -7.72 -29.15 -3.07
CA PHE A 149 -7.86 -29.05 -4.52
C PHE A 149 -7.92 -27.59 -5.02
N LEU A 150 -8.50 -26.66 -4.24
CA LEU A 150 -8.55 -25.24 -4.58
C LEU A 150 -7.18 -24.60 -4.47
N LEU A 151 -6.38 -25.02 -3.49
CA LEU A 151 -5.01 -24.52 -3.31
C LEU A 151 -4.11 -24.87 -4.50
N GLN A 152 -4.43 -25.95 -5.24
CA GLN A 152 -3.69 -26.38 -6.42
C GLN A 152 -4.24 -25.78 -7.72
N SER A 153 -5.55 -25.50 -7.78
CA SER A 153 -6.22 -25.08 -9.02
C SER A 153 -6.47 -23.57 -9.11
N ASN A 154 -6.64 -22.88 -7.98
CA ASN A 154 -7.00 -21.46 -7.95
C ASN A 154 -5.88 -20.61 -7.30
N PRO A 155 -5.21 -19.75 -8.09
CA PRO A 155 -4.07 -18.99 -7.60
C PRO A 155 -4.47 -17.91 -6.57
N TYR A 156 -5.69 -17.38 -6.62
CA TYR A 156 -6.17 -16.40 -5.65
C TYR A 156 -6.40 -17.02 -4.28
N VAL A 157 -7.00 -18.22 -4.25
CA VAL A 157 -7.21 -18.96 -3.00
C VAL A 157 -5.86 -19.32 -2.37
N LYS A 158 -4.90 -19.77 -3.18
CA LYS A 158 -3.54 -20.05 -2.70
C LYS A 158 -2.86 -18.81 -2.13
N LEU A 159 -2.94 -17.68 -2.83
CA LEU A 159 -2.37 -16.42 -2.37
C LEU A 159 -3.04 -15.93 -1.08
N GLY A 160 -4.37 -15.97 -1.01
CA GLY A 160 -5.13 -15.58 0.17
C GLY A 160 -4.83 -16.45 1.38
N GLN A 161 -4.69 -17.76 1.20
CA GLN A 161 -4.27 -18.68 2.25
C GLN A 161 -2.87 -18.33 2.79
N LEU A 162 -1.90 -18.10 1.90
CA LEU A 162 -0.53 -17.74 2.30
C LEU A 162 -0.47 -16.40 3.04
N LEU A 163 -1.24 -15.40 2.59
CA LEU A 163 -1.37 -14.11 3.27
C LEU A 163 -1.98 -14.26 4.66
N ALA A 164 -3.12 -14.95 4.77
CA ALA A 164 -3.78 -15.21 6.05
C ALA A 164 -2.88 -16.00 7.03
N ALA A 165 -2.15 -16.99 6.53
CA ALA A 165 -1.21 -17.77 7.32
C ALA A 165 -0.04 -16.93 7.84
N THR A 166 0.56 -16.12 6.95
CA THR A 166 1.67 -15.21 7.32
C THR A 166 1.24 -14.23 8.40
N ILE A 167 0.02 -13.67 8.27
CA ILE A 167 -0.54 -12.73 9.26
C ILE A 167 -0.77 -13.42 10.60
N LYS A 168 -1.28 -14.66 10.61
CA LYS A 168 -1.50 -15.44 11.83
C LYS A 168 -0.18 -15.81 12.54
N GLU A 169 0.91 -15.97 11.80
CA GLU A 169 2.25 -16.26 12.34
C GLU A 169 3.01 -15.02 12.85
N LEU A 170 2.52 -13.80 12.59
CA LEU A 170 3.18 -12.56 13.03
C LEU A 170 3.46 -12.47 14.54
N PRO A 171 2.51 -12.84 15.44
CA PRO A 171 2.76 -12.81 16.88
C PRO A 171 3.79 -13.84 17.35
N GLY A 172 4.10 -14.84 16.52
CA GLY A 172 5.04 -15.92 16.82
C GLY A 172 6.51 -15.56 16.59
N PRO A 173 7.45 -16.37 17.10
CA PRO A 173 8.89 -16.16 16.94
C PRO A 173 9.32 -16.18 15.46
N LYS A 174 10.40 -15.47 15.11
CA LYS A 174 10.87 -15.35 13.72
C LYS A 174 11.18 -16.70 13.04
N GLU A 175 11.62 -17.67 13.83
CA GLU A 175 12.07 -18.99 13.38
C GLU A 175 10.93 -19.92 12.93
N SER A 176 9.68 -19.62 13.33
CA SER A 176 8.51 -20.44 12.97
C SER A 176 7.84 -20.04 11.66
N ARG A 177 8.34 -19.01 10.96
CA ARG A 177 7.64 -18.33 9.86
C ARG A 177 7.86 -18.98 8.49
N ARG A 178 7.54 -20.27 8.37
CA ARG A 178 7.65 -21.02 7.11
C ARG A 178 6.76 -20.41 6.02
N THR A 179 5.57 -19.93 6.41
CA THR A 179 4.58 -19.40 5.45
C THR A 179 5.00 -18.06 4.84
N ALA A 180 5.76 -17.24 5.58
CA ALA A 180 6.35 -16.01 5.04
C ALA A 180 7.37 -16.31 3.93
N LYS A 181 8.14 -17.39 4.07
CA LYS A 181 9.07 -17.85 3.02
C LYS A 181 8.31 -18.33 1.78
N ASP A 182 7.24 -19.12 1.96
CA ASP A 182 6.43 -19.60 0.84
C ASP A 182 5.77 -18.44 0.08
N LEU A 183 5.22 -17.45 0.80
CA LEU A 183 4.64 -16.25 0.19
C LEU A 183 5.69 -15.42 -0.55
N TRP A 184 6.88 -15.26 0.04
CA TRP A 184 8.01 -14.59 -0.59
C TRP A 184 8.40 -15.26 -1.91
N GLU A 185 8.57 -16.58 -1.92
CA GLU A 185 8.93 -17.35 -3.11
C GLU A 185 7.90 -17.20 -4.23
N VAL A 186 6.60 -17.30 -3.91
CA VAL A 186 5.51 -17.12 -4.88
C VAL A 186 5.54 -15.72 -5.50
N VAL A 187 5.68 -14.65 -4.71
CA VAL A 187 5.68 -13.29 -5.23
C VAL A 187 6.94 -12.99 -6.05
N VAL A 188 8.10 -13.50 -5.64
CA VAL A 188 9.35 -13.40 -6.41
C VAL A 188 9.20 -14.08 -7.77
N GLN A 189 8.56 -15.24 -7.84
CA GLN A 189 8.28 -15.94 -9.11
C GLN A 189 7.33 -15.16 -10.01
N ILE A 190 6.27 -14.56 -9.45
CA ILE A 190 5.34 -13.67 -10.21
C ILE A 190 6.09 -12.49 -10.82
N CYS A 191 7.07 -11.94 -10.10
CA CYS A 191 7.91 -10.81 -10.54
C CYS A 191 9.14 -11.23 -11.36
N SER A 192 9.28 -12.51 -11.71
CA SER A 192 10.41 -13.04 -12.47
C SER A 192 10.02 -13.38 -13.92
N VAL A 193 10.98 -13.20 -14.82
CA VAL A 193 10.86 -13.53 -16.25
C VAL A 193 11.39 -14.93 -16.53
N SER A 194 10.64 -15.72 -17.30
CA SER A 194 11.07 -17.01 -17.81
C SER A 194 12.24 -16.86 -18.80
N SER A 195 13.32 -17.60 -18.56
CA SER A 195 14.51 -17.62 -19.42
C SER A 195 14.27 -18.26 -20.79
N GLN A 196 13.19 -19.03 -20.97
CA GLN A 196 12.88 -19.71 -22.23
C GLN A 196 12.48 -18.74 -23.36
N HIS A 197 12.08 -17.50 -23.06
CA HIS A 197 11.63 -16.52 -24.05
C HIS A 197 12.72 -15.53 -24.50
N LYS A 198 13.96 -15.69 -24.05
CA LYS A 198 15.11 -14.88 -24.51
C LYS A 198 15.56 -15.18 -25.96
N ARG A 199 14.99 -16.17 -26.65
CA ARG A 199 15.49 -16.65 -27.96
C ARG A 199 15.17 -15.76 -29.17
N GLY A 200 14.54 -14.58 -29.03
CA GLY A 200 14.08 -13.82 -30.20
C GLY A 200 14.24 -12.30 -30.19
N ASN A 201 14.72 -11.66 -29.11
CA ASN A 201 14.85 -10.20 -29.07
C ASN A 201 16.13 -9.77 -28.36
N ASP A 202 16.93 -8.94 -29.02
CA ASP A 202 18.26 -8.45 -28.58
C ASP A 202 18.17 -7.37 -27.48
N GLY A 203 17.05 -7.32 -26.75
CA GLY A 203 16.78 -6.37 -25.67
C GLY A 203 16.33 -7.09 -24.39
N ARG A 204 16.53 -6.46 -23.23
CA ARG A 204 16.03 -6.99 -21.95
C ARG A 204 14.50 -7.18 -22.05
N VAL A 205 14.05 -8.43 -22.01
CA VAL A 205 12.64 -8.79 -21.88
C VAL A 205 12.16 -8.29 -20.51
N SER A 206 11.17 -7.40 -20.52
CA SER A 206 10.58 -6.83 -19.31
C SER A 206 9.11 -7.24 -19.19
N LEU A 207 8.68 -7.57 -17.97
CA LEU A 207 7.28 -7.84 -17.62
C LEU A 207 6.37 -6.65 -17.90
N ILE A 208 6.94 -5.45 -18.08
CA ILE A 208 6.21 -4.23 -18.45
C ILE A 208 5.67 -4.32 -19.88
N LYS A 209 6.44 -4.90 -20.81
CA LYS A 209 6.09 -4.97 -22.24
C LYS A 209 5.58 -6.35 -22.66
N GLN A 210 6.12 -7.42 -22.10
CA GLN A 210 5.78 -8.80 -22.47
C GLN A 210 5.16 -9.53 -21.28
N ARG A 211 3.83 -9.40 -21.15
CA ARG A 211 3.05 -9.83 -19.98
C ARG A 211 3.03 -11.35 -19.75
N GLU A 212 3.24 -12.14 -20.81
CA GLU A 212 3.08 -13.60 -20.77
C GLU A 212 4.30 -14.37 -20.22
N SER A 213 5.43 -13.70 -19.98
CA SER A 213 6.69 -14.36 -19.61
C SER A 213 6.86 -14.65 -18.11
N THR A 214 5.79 -14.63 -17.30
CA THR A 214 5.90 -14.85 -15.83
C THR A 214 6.17 -16.31 -15.48
N LEU A 215 6.92 -16.55 -14.40
CA LEU A 215 7.16 -17.89 -13.83
C LEU A 215 6.21 -18.23 -12.67
N GLY A 216 5.34 -17.29 -12.28
CA GLY A 216 4.47 -17.41 -11.12
C GLY A 216 3.11 -18.04 -11.41
N ILE A 217 2.32 -18.20 -10.34
CA ILE A 217 0.96 -18.75 -10.38
C ILE A 217 -0.09 -17.83 -11.03
N MET A 218 0.25 -16.56 -11.25
CA MET A 218 -0.61 -15.52 -11.85
C MET A 218 0.23 -14.40 -12.47
N TYR A 219 -0.37 -13.55 -13.29
CA TYR A 219 0.30 -12.39 -13.85
C TYR A 219 0.44 -11.25 -12.83
N ARG A 220 1.50 -10.43 -12.98
CA ARG A 220 1.71 -9.23 -12.15
C ARG A 220 0.50 -8.28 -12.14
N SER A 221 -0.17 -8.11 -13.29
CA SER A 221 -1.36 -7.26 -13.39
C SER A 221 -2.56 -7.83 -12.65
N GLU A 222 -2.70 -9.16 -12.60
CA GLU A 222 -3.76 -9.84 -11.84
C GLU A 222 -3.51 -9.69 -10.35
N LEU A 223 -2.27 -9.89 -9.91
CA LEU A 223 -1.87 -9.63 -8.52
C LEU A 223 -2.18 -8.20 -8.10
N LEU A 224 -1.84 -7.21 -8.93
CA LEU A 224 -2.17 -5.80 -8.68
C LEU A 224 -3.68 -5.55 -8.62
N SER A 225 -4.45 -6.14 -9.55
CA SER A 225 -5.91 -6.06 -9.56
C SER A 225 -6.53 -6.67 -8.30
N PHE A 226 -5.97 -7.79 -7.82
CA PHE A 226 -6.39 -8.43 -6.59
C PHE A 226 -6.08 -7.58 -5.36
N ILE A 227 -4.86 -7.04 -5.24
CA ILE A 227 -4.48 -6.19 -4.11
C ILE A 227 -5.35 -4.92 -4.06
N LYS A 228 -5.77 -4.37 -5.20
CA LYS A 228 -6.69 -3.23 -5.29
C LYS A 228 -8.12 -3.52 -4.79
N LYS A 229 -8.44 -4.77 -4.46
CA LYS A 229 -9.69 -5.17 -3.79
C LYS A 229 -9.52 -5.27 -2.26
N LEU A 230 -8.28 -5.27 -1.77
CA LEU A 230 -7.96 -5.38 -0.36
C LEU A 230 -7.98 -4.01 0.32
N ARG A 231 -8.58 -3.94 1.51
CA ARG A 231 -8.75 -2.72 2.30
C ARG A 231 -8.25 -2.87 3.73
N GLU A 232 -7.99 -4.09 4.19
CA GLU A 232 -7.52 -4.32 5.56
C GLU A 232 -6.08 -3.77 5.74
N PRO A 233 -5.85 -2.86 6.72
CA PRO A 233 -4.55 -2.22 6.93
C PRO A 233 -3.36 -3.16 7.16
N LEU A 234 -3.47 -4.16 8.03
CA LEU A 234 -2.43 -5.16 8.29
C LEU A 234 -2.12 -5.98 7.04
N VAL A 235 -3.13 -6.41 6.27
CA VAL A 235 -2.90 -7.14 5.01
C VAL A 235 -2.09 -6.26 4.04
N LEU A 236 -2.50 -5.01 3.86
CA LEU A 236 -1.80 -4.06 3.00
C LEU A 236 -0.38 -3.75 3.49
N THR A 237 -0.18 -3.57 4.80
CA THR A 237 1.15 -3.36 5.40
C THR A 237 2.07 -4.55 5.16
N ILE A 238 1.58 -5.78 5.28
CA ILE A 238 2.38 -6.99 5.02
C ILE A 238 2.76 -7.07 3.55
N ILE A 239 1.82 -6.82 2.64
CA ILE A 239 2.10 -6.81 1.19
C ILE A 239 3.12 -5.71 0.85
N LEU A 240 2.96 -4.50 1.39
CA LEU A 240 3.91 -3.41 1.20
C LEU A 240 5.30 -3.78 1.72
N SER A 241 5.39 -4.38 2.92
CA SER A 241 6.67 -4.81 3.49
C SER A 241 7.40 -5.84 2.61
N LEU A 242 6.65 -6.76 2.00
CA LEU A 242 7.16 -7.77 1.08
C LEU A 242 7.74 -7.10 -0.16
N PHE A 243 6.98 -6.23 -0.82
CA PHE A 243 7.42 -5.56 -2.04
C PHE A 243 8.55 -4.57 -1.78
N VAL A 244 8.55 -3.87 -0.65
CA VAL A 244 9.66 -3.02 -0.21
C VAL A 244 10.92 -3.85 0.02
N LYS A 245 10.82 -4.99 0.72
CA LYS A 245 11.97 -5.87 0.89
C LYS A 245 12.49 -6.34 -0.46
N LEU A 246 11.62 -6.80 -1.36
CA LEU A 246 11.99 -7.25 -2.71
C LEU A 246 12.66 -6.16 -3.53
N HIS A 247 12.18 -4.92 -3.41
CA HIS A 247 12.82 -3.77 -4.02
C HIS A 247 14.25 -3.59 -3.49
N ASN A 248 14.43 -3.57 -2.16
CA ASN A 248 15.72 -3.34 -1.51
C ASN A 248 16.77 -4.44 -1.72
N VAL A 249 16.42 -5.65 -2.22
CA VAL A 249 17.42 -6.70 -2.50
C VAL A 249 18.32 -6.33 -3.71
N ARG A 250 17.93 -5.32 -4.49
CA ARG A 250 18.69 -4.87 -5.66
C ARG A 250 20.00 -4.18 -5.22
N GLU A 251 21.14 -4.70 -5.68
CA GLU A 251 22.48 -4.27 -5.24
C GLU A 251 22.84 -2.79 -5.56
N ASP A 252 22.15 -2.16 -6.51
CA ASP A 252 22.40 -0.76 -6.92
C ASP A 252 21.61 0.27 -6.11
N ILE A 253 20.79 -0.17 -5.14
CA ILE A 253 20.05 0.74 -4.27
C ILE A 253 20.97 1.28 -3.19
N VAL A 254 21.26 2.58 -3.30
CA VAL A 254 22.07 3.31 -2.31
C VAL A 254 21.28 3.65 -1.04
N ASN A 255 19.94 3.73 -1.13
CA ASN A 255 19.08 4.14 -0.01
C ASN A 255 17.90 3.17 0.14
N ASP A 256 17.98 2.26 1.12
CA ASP A 256 16.93 1.27 1.39
C ASP A 256 15.61 1.89 1.84
N ILE A 257 14.49 1.45 1.31
CA ILE A 257 13.17 1.88 1.79
C ILE A 257 12.84 1.18 3.10
N THR A 258 12.42 1.92 4.12
CA THR A 258 12.01 1.34 5.41
C THR A 258 10.55 0.88 5.35
N ALA A 259 10.23 -0.23 6.01
CA ALA A 259 8.86 -0.72 6.14
C ALA A 259 8.68 -1.51 7.45
N GLU A 260 7.47 -1.52 7.98
CA GLU A 260 7.10 -2.40 9.10
C GLU A 260 7.20 -3.86 8.69
N HIS A 261 7.48 -4.74 9.66
CA HIS A 261 7.60 -6.18 9.43
C HIS A 261 8.62 -6.61 8.35
N ILE A 262 9.52 -5.72 7.90
CA ILE A 262 10.50 -6.05 6.84
C ILE A 262 11.43 -7.22 7.22
N SER A 263 11.67 -7.40 8.52
CA SER A 263 12.59 -8.43 9.05
C SER A 263 12.03 -9.85 9.00
N ILE A 264 10.78 -10.06 8.58
CA ILE A 264 10.18 -11.39 8.46
C ILE A 264 10.57 -12.10 7.16
N TRP A 265 11.05 -11.33 6.18
CA TRP A 265 11.32 -11.81 4.83
C TRP A 265 12.78 -12.27 4.65
N PRO A 266 13.03 -13.29 3.82
CA PRO A 266 14.37 -13.72 3.46
C PRO A 266 15.21 -12.59 2.82
N SER A 267 16.53 -12.62 3.03
CA SER A 267 17.46 -11.68 2.39
C SER A 267 18.11 -12.22 1.11
N SER A 268 18.10 -13.55 0.90
CA SER A 268 18.68 -14.17 -0.29
C SER A 268 17.61 -14.51 -1.32
N ILE A 269 17.91 -14.23 -2.59
CA ILE A 269 17.09 -14.61 -3.74
C ILE A 269 17.93 -15.56 -4.61
N PRO A 270 17.51 -16.82 -4.83
CA PRO A 270 18.30 -17.81 -5.57
C PRO A 270 18.61 -17.42 -7.03
N ASN A 271 17.73 -16.67 -7.70
CA ASN A 271 17.91 -16.25 -9.10
C ASN A 271 17.63 -14.75 -9.27
N LEU A 272 18.53 -13.91 -8.76
CA LEU A 272 18.38 -12.46 -8.81
C LEU A 272 18.24 -11.90 -10.24
N GLN A 273 18.86 -12.54 -11.23
CA GLN A 273 18.89 -12.07 -12.62
C GLN A 273 17.55 -12.25 -13.36
N SER A 274 16.67 -13.13 -12.89
CA SER A 274 15.34 -13.31 -13.50
C SER A 274 14.33 -12.27 -13.02
N VAL A 275 14.58 -11.60 -11.90
CA VAL A 275 13.64 -10.65 -11.30
C VAL A 275 13.63 -9.35 -12.10
N ASP A 276 12.45 -8.89 -12.51
CA ASP A 276 12.28 -7.58 -13.14
C ASP A 276 12.13 -6.48 -12.08
N PHE A 277 13.28 -5.94 -11.63
CA PHE A 277 13.31 -4.91 -10.60
C PHE A 277 12.63 -3.59 -10.98
N GLU A 278 12.53 -3.28 -12.28
CA GLU A 278 11.80 -2.08 -12.72
C GLU A 278 10.30 -2.29 -12.53
N ALA A 279 9.79 -3.47 -12.90
CA ALA A 279 8.41 -3.84 -12.64
C ALA A 279 8.08 -3.86 -11.12
N VAL A 280 9.01 -4.32 -10.28
CA VAL A 280 8.89 -4.26 -8.81
C VAL A 280 8.82 -2.81 -8.32
N ALA A 281 9.72 -1.93 -8.79
CA ALA A 281 9.71 -0.52 -8.39
C ALA A 281 8.41 0.20 -8.78
N ILE A 282 7.86 -0.10 -9.96
CA ILE A 282 6.55 0.42 -10.39
C ILE A 282 5.43 -0.14 -9.50
N THR A 283 5.46 -1.45 -9.20
CA THR A 283 4.48 -2.08 -8.30
C THR A 283 4.48 -1.43 -6.92
N VAL A 284 5.65 -1.23 -6.30
CA VAL A 284 5.77 -0.58 -4.99
C VAL A 284 5.12 0.80 -5.02
N LYS A 285 5.43 1.62 -6.03
CA LYS A 285 4.85 2.97 -6.18
C LYS A 285 3.33 2.93 -6.34
N GLU A 286 2.80 2.01 -7.12
CA GLU A 286 1.35 1.83 -7.29
C GLU A 286 0.66 1.38 -5.99
N LEU A 287 1.26 0.43 -5.26
CA LEU A 287 0.72 -0.11 -4.03
C LEU A 287 0.72 0.93 -2.90
N VAL A 288 1.78 1.72 -2.77
CA VAL A 288 1.83 2.80 -1.76
C VAL A 288 0.77 3.87 -2.06
N ARG A 289 0.60 4.25 -3.33
CA ARG A 289 -0.48 5.18 -3.74
C ARG A 289 -1.86 4.61 -3.41
N TYR A 290 -2.07 3.33 -3.70
CA TYR A 290 -3.33 2.66 -3.39
C TYR A 290 -3.58 2.60 -1.88
N ALA A 291 -2.65 2.10 -1.08
CA ALA A 291 -2.79 2.01 0.38
C ALA A 291 -3.09 3.39 0.99
N ARG A 292 -2.41 4.44 0.53
CA ARG A 292 -2.69 5.82 0.96
C ARG A 292 -4.05 6.36 0.53
N SER A 293 -4.60 5.91 -0.60
CA SER A 293 -5.98 6.24 -0.98
C SER A 293 -7.02 5.60 -0.05
N ILE A 294 -6.67 4.49 0.61
CA ILE A 294 -7.52 3.81 1.60
C ILE A 294 -7.40 4.50 2.97
N ASN A 295 -6.18 4.70 3.48
CA ASN A 295 -5.94 5.41 4.73
C ASN A 295 -4.74 6.38 4.60
N PRO A 296 -5.01 7.68 4.33
CA PRO A 296 -3.97 8.70 4.24
C PRO A 296 -3.23 8.96 5.55
N ASN A 297 -3.83 8.63 6.69
CA ASN A 297 -3.35 8.93 8.03
C ASN A 297 -2.52 7.79 8.64
N ASN A 298 -1.99 6.87 7.83
CA ASN A 298 -1.08 5.85 8.30
C ASN A 298 0.38 6.35 8.20
N HIS A 299 1.02 6.61 9.34
CA HIS A 299 2.39 7.15 9.38
C HIS A 299 3.42 6.20 8.74
N SER A 300 3.27 4.88 8.83
CA SER A 300 4.24 3.94 8.27
C SER A 300 4.21 3.95 6.74
N TRP A 301 3.01 4.09 6.14
CA TRP A 301 2.85 4.23 4.69
C TRP A 301 3.34 5.58 4.16
N LEU A 302 3.20 6.64 4.97
CA LEU A 302 3.76 7.96 4.65
C LEU A 302 5.29 7.93 4.67
N ILE A 303 5.92 7.23 5.63
CA ILE A 303 7.38 7.04 5.66
C ILE A 303 7.86 6.24 4.44
N ILE A 304 7.19 5.14 4.08
CA ILE A 304 7.52 4.39 2.86
C ILE A 304 7.47 5.32 1.63
N GLN A 305 6.45 6.17 1.54
CA GLN A 305 6.34 7.14 0.45
C GLN A 305 7.48 8.17 0.45
N ALA A 306 7.84 8.69 1.64
CA ALA A 306 8.94 9.63 1.80
C ALA A 306 10.27 9.01 1.35
N ASP A 307 10.53 7.76 1.76
CA ASP A 307 11.71 6.99 1.40
C ASP A 307 11.80 6.74 -0.12
N ILE A 308 10.68 6.44 -0.78
CA ILE A 308 10.62 6.32 -2.25
C ILE A 308 11.00 7.64 -2.92
N TYR A 309 10.47 8.76 -2.44
CA TYR A 309 10.81 10.08 -2.98
C TYR A 309 12.28 10.44 -2.72
N PHE A 310 12.78 10.09 -1.54
CA PHE A 310 14.19 10.26 -1.19
C PHE A 310 15.11 9.45 -2.12
N ALA A 311 14.80 8.17 -2.35
CA ALA A 311 15.55 7.30 -3.24
C ALA A 311 15.51 7.76 -4.71
N THR A 312 14.46 8.49 -5.10
CA THR A 312 14.31 9.09 -6.44
C THR A 312 14.75 10.55 -6.52
N ASN A 313 15.51 11.03 -5.51
CA ASN A 313 16.07 12.39 -5.42
C ASN A 313 15.03 13.52 -5.40
N GLN A 314 13.79 13.24 -4.98
CA GLN A 314 12.73 14.23 -4.79
C GLN A 314 12.70 14.70 -3.33
N TYR A 315 13.71 15.48 -2.92
CA TYR A 315 13.94 15.82 -1.52
C TYR A 315 12.83 16.66 -0.87
N SER A 316 12.25 17.62 -1.61
CA SER A 316 11.14 18.44 -1.10
C SER A 316 9.89 17.59 -0.82
N ALA A 317 9.56 16.66 -1.73
CA ALA A 317 8.44 15.75 -1.53
C ALA A 317 8.72 14.76 -0.38
N ALA A 318 9.96 14.28 -0.25
CA ALA A 318 10.35 13.44 0.88
C ALA A 318 10.15 14.16 2.22
N LEU A 319 10.60 15.41 2.36
CA LEU A 319 10.37 16.22 3.57
C LEU A 319 8.89 16.42 3.88
N HIS A 320 8.08 16.74 2.86
CA HIS A 320 6.63 16.85 3.01
C HIS A 320 6.05 15.58 3.66
N TYR A 321 6.40 14.39 3.15
CA TYR A 321 5.88 13.14 3.67
C TYR A 321 6.44 12.73 5.04
N TYR A 322 7.71 13.02 5.34
CA TYR A 322 8.25 12.81 6.68
C TYR A 322 7.54 13.69 7.71
N LEU A 323 7.30 14.97 7.37
CA LEU A 323 6.58 15.90 8.23
C LEU A 323 5.10 15.50 8.40
N GLN A 324 4.45 15.05 7.34
CA GLN A 324 3.08 14.55 7.41
C GLN A 324 2.99 13.32 8.33
N ALA A 325 3.92 12.37 8.22
CA ALA A 325 3.97 11.19 9.09
C ALA A 325 4.13 11.60 10.57
N GLY A 326 5.02 12.54 10.84
CA GLY A 326 5.24 13.08 12.19
C GLY A 326 4.02 13.83 12.72
N ALA A 327 3.34 14.64 11.89
CA ALA A 327 2.14 15.37 12.29
C ALA A 327 0.99 14.42 12.64
N VAL A 328 0.82 13.35 11.87
CA VAL A 328 -0.22 12.34 12.09
C VAL A 328 -0.03 11.58 13.41
N CYS A 329 1.19 11.18 13.76
CA CYS A 329 1.41 10.37 14.97
C CYS A 329 1.52 11.20 16.28
N SER A 330 1.56 12.53 16.19
CA SER A 330 1.84 13.42 17.33
C SER A 330 0.85 14.57 17.51
N ASP A 331 -0.31 14.48 16.85
CA ASP A 331 -1.34 15.53 16.84
C ASP A 331 -0.76 16.89 16.44
N PHE A 332 -0.18 16.96 15.23
CA PHE A 332 0.47 18.17 14.70
C PHE A 332 1.65 18.65 15.57
N PHE A 333 2.48 17.71 16.03
CA PHE A 333 3.65 17.97 16.88
C PHE A 333 3.31 18.60 18.23
N ASN A 334 2.05 18.49 18.67
CA ASN A 334 1.66 18.92 20.01
C ASN A 334 2.23 17.99 21.09
N LYS A 335 2.42 16.71 20.74
CA LYS A 335 3.10 15.70 21.56
C LYS A 335 4.48 15.39 20.96
N ALA A 336 5.34 14.74 21.74
CA ALA A 336 6.60 14.22 21.23
C ALA A 336 6.32 13.14 20.17
N VAL A 337 7.07 13.18 19.06
CA VAL A 337 6.97 12.14 18.03
C VAL A 337 7.53 10.83 18.60
N PRO A 338 6.84 9.69 18.41
CA PRO A 338 7.33 8.40 18.86
C PRO A 338 8.72 8.05 18.27
N PRO A 339 9.64 7.49 19.07
CA PRO A 339 11.03 7.24 18.65
C PRO A 339 11.17 6.12 17.61
N ASP A 340 10.15 5.26 17.48
CA ASP A 340 10.01 4.24 16.44
C ASP A 340 9.54 4.82 15.10
N VAL A 341 8.86 5.96 15.11
CA VAL A 341 8.45 6.70 13.90
C VAL A 341 9.59 7.60 13.41
N TYR A 342 10.11 8.47 14.28
CA TYR A 342 11.29 9.30 13.98
C TYR A 342 12.55 8.67 14.55
N THR A 343 13.02 7.65 13.84
CA THR A 343 14.32 7.05 14.11
C THR A 343 15.47 7.94 13.66
N ASP A 344 16.69 7.68 14.16
CA ASP A 344 17.90 8.37 13.68
C ASP A 344 18.06 8.24 12.16
N GLN A 345 17.61 7.15 11.55
CA GLN A 345 17.64 6.98 10.10
C GLN A 345 16.73 7.97 9.38
N VAL A 346 15.49 8.16 9.86
CA VAL A 346 14.54 9.12 9.30
C VAL A 346 15.09 10.54 9.45
N ILE A 347 15.62 10.89 10.62
CA ILE A 347 16.20 12.21 10.87
C ILE A 347 17.42 12.45 9.98
N LYS A 348 18.32 11.47 9.82
CA LYS A 348 19.47 11.55 8.89
C LYS A 348 19.02 11.76 7.43
N ARG A 349 17.89 11.20 7.02
CA ARG A 349 17.31 11.45 5.68
C ARG A 349 16.74 12.86 5.57
N MET A 350 16.05 13.36 6.58
CA MET A 350 15.58 14.75 6.62
C MET A 350 16.76 15.74 6.55
N ILE A 351 17.82 15.51 7.32
CA ILE A 351 19.09 16.26 7.27
C ILE A 351 19.64 16.28 5.85
N LYS A 352 19.74 15.12 5.18
CA LYS A 352 20.24 15.03 3.81
C LYS A 352 19.33 15.73 2.80
N CYS A 353 18.00 15.67 2.98
CA CYS A 353 17.06 16.41 2.14
C CYS A 353 17.26 17.92 2.27
N CYS A 354 17.29 18.46 3.50
CA CYS A 354 17.50 19.88 3.75
C CYS A 354 18.86 20.36 3.20
N SER A 355 19.92 19.56 3.36
CA SER A 355 21.24 19.89 2.83
C SER A 355 21.23 20.05 1.30
N LEU A 356 20.56 19.14 0.59
CA LEU A 356 20.47 19.17 -0.88
C LEU A 356 19.48 20.22 -1.40
N LEU A 357 18.60 20.74 -0.55
CA LEU A 357 17.74 21.89 -0.83
C LEU A 357 18.40 23.23 -0.47
N ASN A 358 19.65 23.21 -0.01
CA ASN A 358 20.39 24.38 0.49
C ASN A 358 19.72 25.06 1.70
N CYS A 359 19.07 24.28 2.58
CA CYS A 359 18.49 24.75 3.84
C CYS A 359 19.41 24.40 5.02
N HIS A 360 20.55 25.09 5.10
CA HIS A 360 21.65 24.72 6.00
C HIS A 360 21.39 24.99 7.48
N THR A 361 20.58 25.99 7.82
CA THR A 361 20.17 26.23 9.22
C THR A 361 19.15 25.19 9.68
N GLN A 362 18.23 24.75 8.81
CA GLN A 362 17.35 23.61 9.07
C GLN A 362 18.14 22.32 9.32
N VAL A 363 19.23 22.09 8.57
CA VAL A 363 20.16 20.97 8.81
C VAL A 363 20.73 21.01 10.21
N ALA A 364 21.31 22.14 10.63
CA ALA A 364 21.89 22.29 11.96
C ALA A 364 20.86 22.08 13.08
N ILE A 365 19.62 22.53 12.87
CA ILE A 365 18.53 22.30 13.83
C ILE A 365 18.18 20.81 13.90
N LEU A 366 18.01 20.14 12.76
CA LEU A 366 17.71 18.70 12.70
C LEU A 366 18.82 17.83 13.29
N CYS A 367 20.09 18.25 13.24
CA CYS A 367 21.18 17.53 13.91
C CYS A 367 20.97 17.38 15.43
N GLN A 368 20.24 18.30 16.07
CA GLN A 368 19.91 18.20 17.50
C GLN A 368 18.79 17.19 17.81
N PHE A 369 18.07 16.70 16.79
CA PHE A 369 16.99 15.72 16.96
C PHE A 369 17.49 14.29 17.11
N LEU A 370 18.74 14.03 16.71
CA LEU A 370 19.39 12.73 16.87
C LEU A 370 19.65 12.42 18.34
N ARG A 371 19.78 11.14 18.68
CA ARG A 371 20.18 10.72 20.04
C ARG A 371 21.54 11.30 20.44
N GLU A 372 22.48 11.26 19.50
CA GLU A 372 23.78 11.91 19.61
C GLU A 372 23.86 13.01 18.56
N ILE A 373 24.14 14.24 19.00
CA ILE A 373 24.17 15.41 18.12
C ILE A 373 25.33 15.28 17.14
N ASP A 374 25.04 15.30 15.84
CA ASP A 374 26.07 15.25 14.78
C ASP A 374 26.61 16.66 14.48
N TYR A 375 27.53 17.11 15.34
CA TYR A 375 28.20 18.40 15.20
C TYR A 375 28.99 18.55 13.90
N LYS A 376 29.55 17.44 13.37
CA LYS A 376 30.36 17.50 12.15
C LYS A 376 29.52 17.93 10.96
N THR A 377 28.35 17.33 10.81
CA THR A 377 27.39 17.69 9.75
C THR A 377 26.82 19.09 9.97
N ALA A 378 26.46 19.42 11.21
CA ALA A 378 25.95 20.75 11.56
C ALA A 378 26.94 21.87 11.19
N PHE A 379 28.19 21.79 11.67
CA PHE A 379 29.21 22.81 11.41
C PHE A 379 29.55 22.92 9.93
N LYS A 380 29.65 21.78 9.22
CA LYS A 380 29.87 21.77 7.78
C LYS A 380 28.76 22.51 7.04
N SER A 381 27.50 22.25 7.38
CA SER A 381 26.35 22.91 6.74
C SER A 381 26.32 24.43 7.03
N LEU A 382 26.57 24.84 8.28
CA LEU A 382 26.56 26.25 8.66
C LEU A 382 27.68 27.06 8.00
N GLN A 383 28.79 26.41 7.63
CA GLN A 383 29.90 27.03 6.90
C GLN A 383 29.54 27.41 5.45
N GLU A 384 28.47 26.87 4.89
CA GLU A 384 27.99 27.29 3.57
C GLU A 384 27.44 28.73 3.61
N GLN A 385 27.45 29.41 2.46
CA GLN A 385 26.97 30.80 2.33
C GLN A 385 25.73 30.94 1.44
N ASN A 386 25.32 29.86 0.78
CA ASN A 386 24.22 29.81 -0.17
C ASN A 386 22.91 29.29 0.46
N SER A 387 22.64 29.60 1.72
CA SER A 387 21.46 29.14 2.45
C SER A 387 20.17 29.81 1.97
N HIS A 388 19.10 29.04 1.78
CA HIS A 388 17.77 29.52 1.37
C HIS A 388 16.68 29.32 2.45
N ASP A 389 17.03 29.37 3.73
CA ASP A 389 16.12 29.07 4.85
C ASP A 389 16.07 30.15 5.93
N ALA A 390 16.33 31.42 5.56
CA ALA A 390 16.19 32.57 6.46
C ALA A 390 16.97 32.42 7.80
N MET A 391 18.22 31.95 7.70
CA MET A 391 19.20 31.69 8.77
C MET A 391 18.88 32.28 10.16
N ASP A 392 18.99 33.59 10.31
CA ASP A 392 18.87 34.32 11.58
C ASP A 392 17.48 34.27 12.21
N SER A 393 16.44 34.00 11.42
CA SER A 393 15.07 33.77 11.91
C SER A 393 14.90 32.41 12.60
N TYR A 394 15.86 31.49 12.43
CA TYR A 394 15.78 30.12 12.95
C TYR A 394 16.63 29.90 14.22
N TYR A 395 17.40 30.88 14.69
CA TYR A 395 18.28 30.71 15.86
C TYR A 395 17.53 30.46 17.16
N ASP A 396 16.29 30.94 17.28
CA ASP A 396 15.43 30.67 18.45
C ASP A 396 15.02 29.19 18.58
N TYR A 397 15.21 28.38 17.53
CA TYR A 397 14.96 26.94 17.55
C TYR A 397 16.16 26.11 17.97
N ILE A 398 17.34 26.71 18.13
CA ILE A 398 18.55 26.03 18.57
C ILE A 398 18.58 26.05 20.10
N TRP A 399 18.76 24.88 20.72
CA TRP A 399 18.93 24.75 22.18
C TRP A 399 20.32 24.25 22.58
N ASP A 400 21.10 23.75 21.62
CA ASP A 400 22.47 23.36 21.85
C ASP A 400 23.41 24.57 21.85
N VAL A 401 24.12 24.77 22.97
CA VAL A 401 25.02 25.90 23.17
C VAL A 401 26.23 25.83 22.23
N THR A 402 26.75 24.63 21.96
CA THR A 402 27.91 24.41 21.09
C THR A 402 27.62 24.90 19.66
N ILE A 403 26.42 24.63 19.14
CA ILE A 403 26.00 25.10 17.82
C ILE A 403 25.90 26.64 17.79
N LEU A 404 25.35 27.25 18.84
CA LEU A 404 25.24 28.71 18.93
C LEU A 404 26.61 29.39 19.08
N GLU A 405 27.54 28.80 19.83
CA GLU A 405 28.92 29.26 19.96
C GLU A 405 29.63 29.22 18.60
N TYR A 406 29.47 28.13 17.85
CA TYR A 406 30.02 27.99 16.51
C TYR A 406 29.45 29.04 15.55
N LEU A 407 28.14 29.29 15.59
CA LEU A 407 27.49 30.37 14.81
C LEU A 407 28.08 31.75 15.16
N THR A 408 28.27 32.03 16.45
CA THR A 408 28.85 33.29 16.91
C THR A 408 30.28 33.47 16.39
N TYR A 409 31.10 32.43 16.47
CA TYR A 409 32.45 32.41 15.91
C TYR A 409 32.44 32.64 14.40
N LEU A 410 31.57 31.95 13.67
CA LEU A 410 31.45 32.03 12.22
C LEU A 410 31.07 33.44 11.76
N HIS A 411 30.05 34.05 12.39
CA HIS A 411 29.64 35.42 12.09
C HIS A 411 30.71 36.44 12.42
N HIS A 412 31.43 36.27 13.54
CA HIS A 412 32.58 37.11 13.86
C HIS A 412 33.66 37.05 12.77
N LYS A 413 34.01 35.84 12.33
CA LYS A 413 35.00 35.61 11.26
C LYS A 413 34.59 36.22 9.92
N ARG A 414 33.29 36.28 9.63
CA ARG A 414 32.73 36.85 8.38
C ARG A 414 32.42 38.35 8.45
N GLY A 415 32.56 38.98 9.62
CA GLY A 415 32.19 40.39 9.82
C GLY A 415 30.67 40.64 9.92
N GLU A 416 29.87 39.60 10.11
CA GLU A 416 28.39 39.67 10.17
C GLU A 416 27.93 40.06 11.59
N THR A 417 28.14 41.33 11.96
CA THR A 417 27.94 41.80 13.35
C THR A 417 26.50 41.70 13.85
N ASP A 418 25.50 41.96 13.00
CA ASP A 418 24.09 41.87 13.38
C ASP A 418 23.68 40.44 13.75
N LYS A 419 24.01 39.47 12.88
CA LYS A 419 23.72 38.05 13.12
C LYS A 419 24.49 37.49 14.32
N ARG A 420 25.72 37.95 14.52
CA ARG A 420 26.51 37.63 15.72
C ARG A 420 25.78 38.08 16.99
N GLN A 421 25.21 39.29 17.00
CA GLN A 421 24.50 39.80 18.17
C GLN A 421 23.22 39.01 18.46
N ILE A 422 22.51 38.55 17.42
CA ILE A 422 21.35 37.66 17.56
C ILE A 422 21.77 36.31 18.17
N ALA A 423 22.86 35.71 17.69
CA ALA A 423 23.38 34.45 18.24
C ALA A 423 23.80 34.59 19.72
N ILE A 424 24.50 35.68 20.09
CA ILE A 424 24.86 35.97 21.49
C ILE A 424 23.61 36.12 22.36
N LYS A 425 22.58 36.82 21.86
CA LYS A 425 21.30 36.97 22.56
C LYS A 425 20.61 35.62 22.77
N ALA A 426 20.68 34.71 21.80
CA ALA A 426 20.13 33.36 21.93
C ALA A 426 20.88 32.54 23.01
N ILE A 427 22.21 32.61 23.05
CA ILE A 427 23.03 31.96 24.10
C ILE A 427 22.67 32.50 25.49
N GLY A 428 22.44 33.82 25.61
CA GLY A 428 22.10 34.47 26.87
C GLY A 428 20.69 34.18 27.41
N GLN A 429 19.90 33.32 26.75
CA GLN A 429 18.58 32.94 27.24
C GLN A 429 18.70 32.05 28.49
N THR A 430 18.00 32.43 29.56
CA THR A 430 18.04 31.73 30.86
C THR A 430 17.65 30.25 30.77
N GLU A 431 16.79 29.90 29.82
CA GLU A 431 16.33 28.53 29.57
C GLU A 431 17.43 27.60 29.05
N LEU A 432 18.47 28.13 28.40
CA LEU A 432 19.56 27.37 27.78
C LEU A 432 20.81 27.29 28.67
N ASN A 433 20.73 27.78 29.91
CA ASN A 433 21.85 27.72 30.83
C ASN A 433 22.18 26.25 31.13
N ALA A 434 23.38 25.80 30.76
CA ALA A 434 23.85 24.43 30.95
C ALA A 434 23.91 23.99 32.43
N SER A 435 23.86 24.93 33.38
CA SER A 435 23.75 24.65 34.81
C SER A 435 22.32 24.44 35.31
N ASN A 436 21.31 24.58 34.45
CA ASN A 436 19.92 24.28 34.80
C ASN A 436 19.73 22.78 35.06
N PRO A 437 18.75 22.39 35.90
CA PRO A 437 18.33 21.00 36.00
C PRO A 437 17.88 20.44 34.65
N GLU A 438 18.17 19.16 34.42
CA GLU A 438 17.89 18.45 33.16
C GLU A 438 16.42 18.58 32.72
N GLU A 439 15.47 18.58 33.65
CA GLU A 439 14.03 18.75 33.36
C GLU A 439 13.72 20.08 32.66
N VAL A 440 14.38 21.16 33.06
CA VAL A 440 14.21 22.50 32.47
C VAL A 440 14.77 22.51 31.05
N LEU A 441 15.95 21.91 30.85
CA LEU A 441 16.60 21.79 29.54
C LEU A 441 15.77 20.93 28.58
N GLN A 442 15.24 19.81 29.05
CA GLN A 442 14.37 18.93 28.28
C GLN A 442 13.07 19.62 27.87
N LEU A 443 12.43 20.36 28.79
CA LEU A 443 11.22 21.12 28.47
C LEU A 443 11.49 22.22 27.43
N ALA A 444 12.60 22.95 27.60
CA ALA A 444 13.04 23.98 26.67
C ALA A 444 13.33 23.41 25.26
N ALA A 445 13.99 22.24 25.20
CA ALA A 445 14.26 21.52 23.96
C ALA A 445 12.97 21.02 23.31
N GLN A 446 12.07 20.37 24.05
CA GLN A 446 10.78 19.89 23.54
C GLN A 446 9.93 21.02 22.96
N ARG A 447 9.89 22.17 23.65
CA ARG A 447 9.17 23.36 23.16
C ARG A 447 9.77 23.89 21.85
N ARG A 448 11.09 23.91 21.72
CA ARG A 448 11.78 24.33 20.49
C ARG A 448 11.59 23.32 19.36
N LYS A 449 11.69 22.02 19.64
CA LYS A 449 11.37 20.92 18.70
C LYS A 449 9.97 21.09 18.13
N LYS A 450 8.95 21.26 18.99
CA LYS A 450 7.57 21.51 18.59
C LYS A 450 7.45 22.72 17.66
N LYS A 451 7.97 23.89 18.08
CA LYS A 451 7.86 25.11 17.29
C LYS A 451 8.54 24.97 15.92
N PHE A 452 9.73 24.37 15.87
CA PHE A 452 10.46 24.15 14.64
C PHE A 452 9.73 23.19 13.69
N LEU A 453 9.28 22.03 14.20
CA LEU A 453 8.52 21.08 13.40
C LEU A 453 7.22 21.70 12.87
N GLN A 454 6.53 22.51 13.66
CA GLN A 454 5.34 23.26 13.23
C GLN A 454 5.63 24.39 12.22
N ALA A 455 6.84 24.96 12.25
CA ALA A 455 7.27 25.95 11.26
C ALA A 455 7.64 25.27 9.93
N MET A 456 8.43 24.20 9.96
CA MET A 456 8.73 23.38 8.78
C MET A 456 7.47 22.81 8.15
N ALA A 457 6.56 22.34 9.00
CA ALA A 457 5.23 21.93 8.63
C ALA A 457 4.54 22.91 7.68
N LYS A 458 4.31 24.13 8.15
CA LYS A 458 3.68 25.21 7.38
C LYS A 458 4.45 25.63 6.13
N LEU A 459 5.75 25.34 6.08
CA LEU A 459 6.60 25.65 4.93
C LEU A 459 6.43 24.63 3.80
N TYR A 460 6.29 23.34 4.13
CA TYR A 460 6.30 22.24 3.16
C TYR A 460 4.91 21.62 2.92
N PHE A 461 3.91 21.91 3.75
CA PHE A 461 2.57 21.36 3.64
C PHE A 461 1.46 22.39 3.88
#